data_AF-A0A3M0YJQ6-F1
#
_entry.id   AF-A0A3M0YJQ6-F1
#
_cell.length_a   1.000
_cell.length_b   1.000
_cell.length_c   1.000
_cell.angle_alpha   90.00
_cell.angle_beta   90.00
_cell.angle_gamma   90.00
#
_symmetry.space_group_name_H-M   'P 1'
#
loop_
_entity.id
_entity.type
_entity.pdbx_description
1 polymer ?
#
loop_
_entity_poly.entity_id
_entity_poly.type
_entity_poly.pdbx_seq_one_letter_code
_entity_poly.pdbx_strand_id
1 'polypeptide(L)'
;MEQATATVITEAPKPVTAPAKVTYEQPLNERMRLFLRVDFLFQQASYHLERDAAWDNRAALSSLLHLLDLLQRIDFRTDLSKELERIALTLERLSQIPDVDAEQLDQVLQAIRQA
;
A
#
# COMPACT_ATOMS: atom_id res chain seq x y z
N MET A 1 3.94 -10.83 -56.59
CA MET A 1 3.85 -11.95 -55.64
C MET A 1 5.01 -11.75 -54.67
N GLU A 2 4.87 -10.88 -53.67
CA GLU A 2 4.17 -11.18 -52.41
C GLU A 2 4.83 -12.41 -51.79
N GLN A 3 5.69 -12.26 -50.79
CA GLN A 3 5.23 -12.05 -49.42
C GLN A 3 6.22 -11.23 -48.58
N ALA A 4 5.64 -10.29 -47.84
CA ALA A 4 6.23 -9.62 -46.70
C ALA A 4 6.48 -10.64 -45.57
N THR A 5 7.70 -10.66 -45.03
CA THR A 5 7.94 -11.29 -43.72
C THR A 5 8.05 -10.16 -42.71
N ALA A 6 7.06 -10.13 -41.82
CA ALA A 6 6.90 -9.13 -40.77
C ALA A 6 8.19 -9.01 -39.95
N THR A 7 8.75 -7.81 -39.94
CA THR A 7 9.74 -7.41 -38.95
C THR A 7 9.03 -7.43 -37.60
N VAL A 8 9.33 -8.42 -36.78
CA VAL A 8 9.02 -8.39 -35.36
C VAL A 8 9.84 -7.25 -34.79
N ILE A 9 9.18 -6.10 -34.62
CA ILE A 9 9.70 -4.98 -33.85
C ILE A 9 9.72 -5.50 -32.41
N THR A 10 10.84 -6.10 -32.01
CA THR A 10 11.17 -6.26 -30.60
C THR A 10 11.31 -4.84 -30.07
N GLU A 11 10.22 -4.29 -29.54
CA GLU A 11 10.28 -3.09 -28.73
C GLU A 11 11.25 -3.43 -27.59
N ALA A 12 12.45 -2.84 -27.67
CA ALA A 12 13.48 -2.99 -26.65
C ALA A 12 12.82 -2.75 -25.29
N PRO A 13 13.07 -3.61 -24.29
CA PRO A 13 12.51 -3.39 -22.96
C PRO A 13 12.90 -1.96 -22.56
N LYS A 14 11.89 -1.08 -22.42
CA LYS A 14 12.12 0.29 -21.95
C LYS A 14 13.05 0.16 -20.75
N PRO A 15 14.22 0.83 -20.75
CA PRO A 15 15.12 0.74 -19.62
C PRO A 15 14.30 1.15 -18.42
N VAL A 16 14.02 0.20 -17.52
CA VAL A 16 13.45 0.49 -16.22
C VAL A 16 14.54 1.31 -15.57
N THR A 17 14.44 2.64 -15.71
CA THR A 17 15.37 3.59 -15.12
C THR A 17 15.31 3.33 -13.64
N ALA A 18 16.31 2.59 -13.14
CA ALA A 18 16.41 2.26 -11.74
C ALA A 18 16.33 3.58 -10.97
N PRO A 19 15.49 3.67 -9.94
CA PRO A 19 15.40 4.91 -9.18
C PRO A 19 16.79 5.23 -8.63
N ALA A 20 17.18 6.51 -8.68
CA ALA A 20 18.49 6.97 -8.20
C ALA A 20 18.75 6.61 -6.72
N LYS A 21 17.70 6.20 -5.99
CA LYS A 21 17.75 5.68 -4.63
C LYS A 21 16.69 4.58 -4.48
N VAL A 22 17.07 3.44 -3.91
CA VAL A 22 16.14 2.35 -3.53
C VAL A 22 15.94 2.42 -2.01
N THR A 23 14.68 2.41 -1.57
CA THR A 23 14.31 2.39 -0.14
C THR A 23 13.87 0.98 0.25
N TYR A 24 14.36 0.49 1.38
CA TYR A 24 13.96 -0.80 1.95
C TYR A 24 13.31 -0.57 3.31
N GLU A 25 12.20 -1.23 3.55
CA GLU A 25 11.49 -1.22 4.83
C GLU A 25 11.56 -2.61 5.46
N GLN A 26 11.98 -2.67 6.72
CA GLN A 26 12.05 -3.92 7.49
C GLN A 26 11.07 -3.87 8.66
N PRO A 27 10.03 -4.72 8.69
CA PRO A 27 9.14 -4.77 9.84
C PRO A 27 9.88 -5.32 11.06
N LEU A 28 9.89 -4.55 12.14
CA LEU A 28 10.55 -4.93 13.41
C LEU A 28 9.65 -5.74 14.35
N ASN A 29 8.36 -5.86 14.03
CA ASN A 29 7.40 -6.67 14.77
C ASN A 29 6.35 -7.24 13.82
N GLU A 30 5.62 -8.26 14.30
CA GLU A 30 4.64 -8.96 13.47
C GLU A 30 3.51 -8.05 13.04
N ARG A 31 3.06 -7.15 13.90
CA ARG A 31 2.03 -6.17 13.55
C ARG A 31 2.44 -5.28 12.37
N MET A 32 3.67 -4.78 12.35
CA MET A 32 4.20 -4.00 11.23
C MET A 32 4.36 -4.85 9.97
N ARG A 33 4.75 -6.12 10.11
CA ARG A 33 4.79 -7.07 8.97
C ARG A 33 3.42 -7.19 8.34
N LEU A 34 2.38 -7.31 9.15
CA LEU A 34 1.00 -7.43 8.70
C LEU A 34 0.52 -6.16 8.00
N PHE A 35 0.76 -4.99 8.58
CA PHE A 35 0.41 -3.71 7.94
C PHE A 35 1.08 -3.53 6.58
N LEU A 36 2.40 -3.75 6.51
CA LEU A 36 3.13 -3.68 5.24
C LEU A 36 2.65 -4.73 4.23
N ARG A 37 2.27 -5.93 4.70
CA ARG A 37 1.75 -6.97 3.82
C ARG A 37 0.37 -6.61 3.27
N VAL A 38 -0.50 -6.03 4.09
CA VAL A 38 -1.83 -5.58 3.69
C VAL A 38 -1.74 -4.41 2.72
N ASP A 39 -0.91 -3.40 3.02
CA ASP A 39 -0.65 -2.27 2.13
C ASP A 39 -0.16 -2.74 0.75
N PHE A 40 0.84 -3.63 0.72
CA PHE A 40 1.33 -4.22 -0.52
C PHE A 40 0.24 -4.96 -1.31
N LEU A 41 -0.60 -5.75 -0.64
CA LEU A 41 -1.68 -6.50 -1.32
C LEU A 41 -2.76 -5.57 -1.87
N PHE A 42 -3.09 -4.49 -1.17
CA PHE A 42 -4.00 -3.45 -1.68
C PHE A 42 -3.43 -2.77 -2.91
N GLN A 43 -2.16 -2.32 -2.86
CA GLN A 43 -1.51 -1.69 -4.01
C GLN A 43 -1.45 -2.63 -5.22
N GLN A 44 -1.14 -3.90 -5.00
CA GLN A 44 -1.14 -4.91 -6.06
C GLN A 44 -2.54 -5.13 -6.66
N ALA A 45 -3.58 -5.23 -5.82
CA ALA A 45 -4.95 -5.36 -6.28
C ALA A 45 -5.40 -4.15 -7.10
N SER A 46 -5.18 -2.93 -6.59
CA SER A 46 -5.51 -1.68 -7.30
C SER A 46 -4.78 -1.56 -8.64
N TYR A 47 -3.48 -1.87 -8.67
CA TYR A 47 -2.67 -1.82 -9.89
C TYR A 47 -3.21 -2.73 -11.00
N HIS A 48 -3.67 -3.93 -10.66
CA HIS A 48 -4.19 -4.88 -11.65
C HIS A 48 -5.67 -4.67 -11.97
N LEU A 49 -6.47 -4.08 -11.07
CA LEU A 49 -7.87 -3.76 -11.33
C LEU A 49 -8.07 -2.69 -12.43
N GLU A 50 -7.09 -1.81 -12.61
CA GLU A 50 -7.14 -0.73 -13.61
C GLU A 50 -6.72 -1.19 -15.03
N ARG A 51 -6.46 -2.48 -15.23
CA ARG A 51 -5.90 -3.02 -16.48
C ARG A 51 -6.72 -4.16 -17.06
N ASP A 52 -6.79 -4.21 -18.39
CA ASP A 52 -7.68 -5.12 -19.12
C ASP A 52 -7.04 -6.45 -19.56
N ALA A 53 -5.79 -6.76 -19.19
CA ALA A 53 -5.19 -8.03 -19.60
C ALA A 53 -5.75 -9.21 -18.79
N ALA A 54 -5.88 -10.38 -19.41
CA ALA A 54 -6.34 -11.60 -18.73
C ALA A 54 -5.46 -11.97 -17.50
N TRP A 55 -4.16 -11.67 -17.59
CA TRP A 55 -3.21 -11.86 -16.47
C TRP A 55 -3.44 -10.87 -15.34
N ASP A 56 -3.86 -9.63 -15.64
CA ASP A 56 -4.18 -8.63 -14.63
C ASP A 56 -5.42 -9.05 -13.82
N ASN A 57 -6.47 -9.52 -14.49
CA ASN A 57 -7.66 -10.06 -13.81
C ASN A 57 -7.32 -11.18 -12.82
N ARG A 58 -6.45 -12.12 -13.24
CA ARG A 58 -6.00 -13.21 -12.36
C ARG A 58 -5.16 -12.70 -11.20
N ALA A 59 -4.26 -11.74 -11.44
CA ALA A 59 -3.42 -11.16 -10.41
C ALA A 59 -4.26 -10.39 -9.37
N ALA A 60 -5.22 -9.57 -9.81
CA ALA A 60 -6.16 -8.87 -8.94
C ALA A 60 -6.95 -9.84 -8.05
N LEU A 61 -7.54 -10.89 -8.63
CA LEU A 61 -8.25 -11.93 -7.86
C LEU A 61 -7.33 -12.62 -6.85
N SER A 62 -6.10 -12.96 -7.24
CA SER A 62 -5.14 -13.58 -6.32
C SER A 62 -4.79 -12.66 -5.15
N SER A 63 -4.60 -11.36 -5.38
CA SER A 63 -4.33 -10.39 -4.32
C SER A 63 -5.51 -10.25 -3.36
N LEU A 64 -6.75 -10.22 -3.88
CA LEU A 64 -7.96 -10.16 -3.07
C LEU A 64 -8.16 -11.42 -2.22
N LEU A 65 -7.90 -12.60 -2.78
CA LEU A 65 -7.97 -13.87 -2.05
C LEU A 65 -6.92 -13.93 -0.93
N HIS A 66 -5.68 -13.53 -1.20
CA HIS A 66 -4.64 -13.44 -0.16
C HIS A 66 -5.00 -12.44 0.93
N LEU A 67 -5.63 -11.31 0.58
CA LEU A 67 -6.10 -10.32 1.52
C LEU A 67 -7.21 -10.89 2.41
N LEU A 68 -8.17 -11.61 1.81
CA LEU A 68 -9.22 -12.32 2.55
C LEU A 68 -8.63 -13.34 3.53
N ASP A 69 -7.70 -14.19 3.07
CA ASP A 69 -7.05 -15.20 3.92
C ASP A 69 -6.29 -14.58 5.09
N LEU A 70 -5.62 -13.44 4.86
CA LEU A 70 -4.88 -12.74 5.90
C LEU A 70 -5.83 -12.13 6.92
N LEU A 71 -6.88 -11.43 6.47
CA LEU A 71 -7.85 -10.76 7.34
C LEU A 71 -8.72 -11.74 8.14
N GLN A 72 -8.88 -13.00 7.69
CA GLN A 72 -9.64 -14.01 8.43
C GLN A 72 -8.86 -14.64 9.59
N ARG A 73 -7.53 -14.66 9.53
CA ARG A 73 -6.68 -15.36 10.51
C ARG A 73 -6.26 -14.47 11.67
N ILE A 74 -6.41 -13.17 11.52
CA ILE A 74 -5.86 -12.16 12.41
C ILE A 74 -6.98 -11.17 12.74
N ASP A 75 -7.05 -10.71 13.98
CA ASP A 75 -7.96 -9.63 14.36
C ASP A 75 -7.40 -8.26 13.91
N PHE A 76 -7.29 -8.10 12.59
CA PHE A 76 -6.68 -6.92 11.95
C PHE A 76 -7.41 -5.63 12.33
N ARG A 77 -8.74 -5.67 12.44
CA ARG A 77 -9.55 -4.52 12.83
C ARG A 77 -9.14 -4.02 14.22
N THR A 78 -9.08 -4.93 15.19
CA THR A 78 -8.68 -4.56 16.55
C THR A 78 -7.24 -4.07 16.60
N ASP A 79 -6.32 -4.71 15.88
CA ASP A 79 -4.91 -4.31 15.85
C ASP A 79 -4.70 -2.94 15.19
N LEU A 80 -5.46 -2.64 14.13
CA LEU A 80 -5.46 -1.34 13.48
C LEU A 80 -6.05 -0.26 14.41
N SER A 81 -7.19 -0.53 15.04
CA SER A 81 -7.83 0.40 15.98
C SER A 81 -6.88 0.78 17.13
N LYS A 82 -6.22 -0.23 17.73
CA LYS A 82 -5.22 0.00 18.79
C LYS A 82 -4.03 0.82 18.30
N GLU A 83 -3.61 0.63 17.05
CA GLU A 83 -2.50 1.42 16.50
C GLU A 83 -2.90 2.87 16.22
N LEU A 84 -4.11 3.10 15.71
CA LEU A 84 -4.67 4.44 15.53
C LEU A 84 -4.77 5.18 16.88
N GLU A 85 -5.27 4.52 17.92
CA GLU A 85 -5.29 5.07 19.28
C GLU A 85 -3.88 5.39 19.80
N ARG A 86 -2.91 4.50 19.59
CA ARG A 86 -1.51 4.75 19.98
C ARG A 86 -0.92 5.96 19.27
N ILE A 87 -1.20 6.11 17.97
CA ILE A 87 -0.76 7.27 17.18
C ILE A 87 -1.43 8.54 17.69
N ALA A 88 -2.74 8.53 17.92
CA ALA A 88 -3.48 9.67 18.47
C ALA A 88 -2.88 10.13 19.80
N LEU A 89 -2.65 9.21 20.75
CA LEU A 89 -2.01 9.54 22.04
C LEU A 89 -0.60 10.12 21.90
N THR A 90 0.13 9.72 20.86
CA THR A 90 1.46 10.26 20.57
C THR A 90 1.36 11.68 20.02
N LEU A 91 0.41 11.92 19.10
CA LEU A 91 0.17 13.22 18.49
C LEU A 91 -0.44 14.23 19.48
N GLU A 92 -1.32 13.80 20.37
CA GLU A 92 -1.91 14.65 21.41
C GLU A 92 -0.84 15.30 22.30
N ARG A 93 0.32 14.64 22.51
CA ARG A 93 1.45 15.23 23.26
C ARG A 93 2.09 16.41 22.54
N LEU A 94 1.98 16.48 21.21
CA LEU A 94 2.48 17.60 20.42
C LEU A 94 1.70 18.89 20.70
N SER A 95 0.45 18.81 21.18
CA SER A 95 -0.34 19.98 21.58
C SER A 95 0.32 20.82 22.69
N GLN A 96 1.23 20.22 23.45
CA GLN A 96 1.94 20.88 24.56
C GLN A 96 3.24 21.57 24.10
N ILE A 97 3.64 21.39 22.83
CA ILE A 97 4.89 21.92 22.30
C ILE A 97 4.62 23.29 21.67
N PRO A 98 5.34 24.35 22.08
CA PRO A 98 5.26 25.66 21.43
C PRO A 98 5.69 25.55 19.96
N ASP A 99 5.10 26.35 19.09
CA ASP A 99 5.31 26.36 17.62
C ASP A 99 4.67 25.20 16.82
N VAL A 100 3.88 24.34 17.47
CA VAL A 100 3.06 23.34 16.74
C VAL A 100 1.79 24.00 16.20
N ASP A 101 1.48 23.72 14.93
CA ASP A 101 0.21 24.11 14.31
C ASP A 101 -0.95 23.32 14.95
N ALA A 102 -1.67 23.98 15.85
CA ALA A 102 -2.77 23.39 16.58
C ALA A 102 -3.96 23.05 15.68
N GLU A 103 -4.19 23.80 14.61
CA GLU A 103 -5.31 23.58 13.69
C GLU A 103 -5.08 22.31 12.86
N GLN A 104 -3.87 22.17 12.29
CA GLN A 104 -3.51 20.97 11.55
C GLN A 104 -3.50 19.73 12.45
N LEU A 105 -3.02 19.86 13.70
CA LEU A 105 -3.04 18.76 14.67
C LEU A 105 -4.47 18.30 14.98
N ASP A 106 -5.39 19.22 15.24
CA ASP A 106 -6.78 18.90 15.55
C ASP A 106 -7.48 18.23 14.35
N GLN A 107 -7.22 18.67 13.12
CA GLN A 107 -7.75 18.03 11.91
C GLN A 107 -7.30 16.57 11.78
N VAL A 108 -6.01 16.29 12.02
CA VAL A 108 -5.47 14.93 11.97
C VAL A 108 -6.05 14.06 13.08
N LEU A 109 -6.15 14.59 14.31
CA LEU A 109 -6.74 13.87 15.44
C LEU A 109 -8.22 13.55 15.21
N GLN A 110 -8.98 14.47 14.60
CA GLN A 110 -10.37 14.21 14.21
C GLN A 110 -10.46 13.12 13.14
N ALA A 111 -9.60 13.14 12.12
CA ALA A 111 -9.56 12.11 11.09
C ALA A 111 -9.27 10.72 11.68
N ILE A 112 -8.34 10.62 12.62
CA ILE A 112 -8.03 9.35 13.31
C ILE A 112 -9.21 8.84 14.13
N ARG A 113 -9.98 9.73 14.77
CA ARG A 113 -11.17 9.36 15.58
C ARG A 113 -12.39 8.96 14.74
N GLN A 114 -12.43 9.33 13.46
CA GLN A 114 -13.51 9.02 12.53
C GLN A 114 -13.25 7.78 11.66
N ALA A 115 -12.01 7.29 11.63
CA ALA A 115 -11.59 6.08 10.92
C ALA A 115 -12.09 4.81 11.62
#